data_AF-A0A965ZVK4-F1
#
_entry.id   AF-A0A965ZVK4-F1
#
_cell.length_a   1.000
_cell.length_b   1.000
_cell.length_c   1.000
_cell.angle_alpha   90.00
_cell.angle_beta   90.00
_cell.angle_gamma   90.00
#
_symmetry.space_group_name_H-M   'P 1'
#
loop_
_entity.id
_entity.type
_entity.pdbx_description
1 polymer ?
#
loop_
_entity_poly.entity_id
_entity_poly.type
_entity_poly.pdbx_seq_one_letter_code
_entity_poly.pdbx_strand_id
1 'polypeptide(L)'
;MLTITPTAVVDEVPEEGPEVFAVIGGKKVFLPADAKYVMQDRRGLWYYSSRKPRPKEGDWTPNKTSIACRNEQGYVRALKTDIELAWLDTCQRTVRMVSADGVNRRPADD
;
A
#
# COMPACT_ATOMS: atom_id res chain seq x y z
N MET A 1 -15.22 10.85 -18.01
CA MET A 1 -15.17 10.42 -16.59
C MET A 1 -13.93 9.54 -16.46
N LEU A 2 -12.88 10.03 -15.80
CA LEU A 2 -11.66 9.24 -15.58
C LEU A 2 -11.95 8.26 -14.44
N THR A 3 -12.26 7.01 -14.78
CA THR A 3 -12.46 5.95 -13.79
C THR A 3 -11.09 5.58 -13.23
N ILE A 4 -10.77 6.09 -12.04
CA ILE A 4 -9.59 5.65 -11.29
C ILE A 4 -9.87 4.22 -10.84
N THR A 5 -9.15 3.25 -11.39
CA THR A 5 -9.19 1.87 -10.88
C THR A 5 -8.56 1.84 -9.49
N PRO A 6 -9.20 1.21 -8.49
CA PRO A 6 -8.57 0.97 -7.20
C PRO A 6 -7.24 0.24 -7.41
N THR A 7 -6.18 0.75 -6.79
CA THR A 7 -4.87 0.08 -6.78
C THR A 7 -4.66 -0.72 -5.51
N ALA A 8 -5.58 -0.61 -4.55
CA ALA A 8 -5.58 -1.33 -3.29
C ALA A 8 -7.00 -1.59 -2.83
N VAL A 9 -7.17 -2.64 -2.05
CA VAL A 9 -8.42 -2.97 -1.36
C VAL A 9 -8.17 -2.97 0.15
N VAL A 10 -9.17 -2.52 0.90
CA VAL A 10 -9.09 -2.40 2.37
C VAL A 10 -9.94 -3.52 2.95
N ASP A 11 -9.36 -4.29 3.86
CA ASP A 11 -10.02 -5.39 4.58
C ASP A 11 -10.59 -6.54 3.70
N GLU A 12 -10.34 -6.54 2.39
CA GLU A 12 -10.65 -7.63 1.46
C GLU A 12 -9.37 -8.39 1.08
N VAL A 13 -9.26 -9.66 1.48
CA VAL A 13 -8.12 -10.50 1.12
C VAL A 13 -8.21 -10.85 -0.38
N PRO A 14 -7.13 -10.67 -1.17
CA PRO A 14 -7.10 -11.12 -2.56
C PRO A 14 -7.43 -12.62 -2.66
N GLU A 15 -8.33 -12.98 -3.58
CA GLU A 15 -8.75 -14.39 -3.78
C GLU A 15 -7.63 -15.26 -4.39
N GLU A 16 -6.70 -14.64 -5.14
CA GLU A 16 -5.62 -15.33 -5.86
C GLU A 16 -4.27 -14.63 -5.65
N GLY A 17 -3.21 -15.44 -5.54
CA GLY A 17 -1.83 -14.97 -5.43
C GLY A 17 -1.34 -14.69 -4.00
N PRO A 18 -0.12 -14.13 -3.84
CA PRO A 18 0.43 -13.81 -2.52
C PRO A 18 -0.33 -12.65 -1.87
N GLU A 19 -0.65 -12.78 -0.58
CA GLU A 19 -1.23 -11.67 0.19
C GLU A 19 -0.12 -10.64 0.45
N VAL A 20 -0.17 -9.51 -0.26
CA VAL A 20 0.74 -8.38 -0.04
C VAL A 20 -0.04 -7.25 0.60
N PHE A 21 0.38 -6.78 1.78
CA PHE A 21 -0.35 -5.71 2.48
C PHE A 21 0.56 -4.82 3.32
N ALA A 22 0.02 -3.67 3.71
CA ALA A 22 0.56 -2.81 4.76
C ALA A 22 -0.51 -2.52 5.81
N VAL A 23 -0.09 -2.26 7.04
CA VAL A 23 -0.98 -1.77 8.09
C VAL A 23 -0.92 -0.24 8.10
N ILE A 24 -2.03 0.40 7.74
CA ILE A 24 -2.15 1.86 7.65
C ILE A 24 -3.37 2.27 8.46
N GLY A 25 -3.19 3.15 9.45
CA GLY A 25 -4.28 3.57 10.36
C GLY A 25 -4.97 2.40 11.08
N GLY A 26 -4.21 1.34 11.40
CA GLY A 26 -4.73 0.13 12.05
C GLY A 26 -5.48 -0.84 11.13
N LYS A 27 -5.61 -0.54 9.82
CA LYS A 27 -6.31 -1.41 8.85
C LYS A 27 -5.34 -2.09 7.90
N LYS A 28 -5.70 -3.29 7.44
CA LYS A 28 -4.94 -3.98 6.39
C LYS A 28 -5.33 -3.40 5.05
N VAL A 29 -4.34 -2.80 4.38
CA VAL A 29 -4.46 -2.33 3.01
C VAL A 29 -3.73 -3.32 2.12
N PHE A 30 -4.49 -4.12 1.37
CA PHE A 30 -3.95 -5.09 0.43
C PHE A 30 -3.54 -4.39 -0.86
N LEU A 31 -2.36 -4.76 -1.34
CA LEU A 31 -1.64 -4.10 -2.41
C LEU A 31 -1.33 -5.10 -3.52
N PRO A 32 -0.98 -4.62 -4.72
CA PRO A 32 -0.56 -5.48 -5.81
C PRO A 32 0.68 -6.31 -5.44
N ALA A 33 0.81 -7.47 -6.07
CA ALA A 33 1.88 -8.42 -5.77
C ALA A 33 3.30 -7.86 -5.94
N ASP A 34 3.50 -6.77 -6.71
CA ASP A 34 4.78 -6.12 -6.94
C ASP A 34 5.08 -4.96 -5.96
N ALA A 35 4.13 -4.59 -5.09
CA ALA A 35 4.31 -3.57 -4.08
C ALA A 35 5.29 -4.05 -3.00
N LYS A 36 6.53 -3.55 -2.99
CA LYS A 36 7.55 -3.91 -2.00
C LYS A 36 7.69 -2.91 -0.86
N TYR A 37 7.39 -1.64 -1.14
CA TYR A 37 7.51 -0.54 -0.20
C TYR A 37 6.24 0.29 -0.21
N VAL A 38 5.86 0.81 0.95
CA VAL A 38 4.82 1.83 1.10
C VAL A 38 5.37 3.03 1.83
N MET A 39 4.79 4.19 1.56
CA MET A 39 5.22 5.45 2.14
C MET A 39 4.10 6.49 2.07
N GLN A 40 4.13 7.42 3.02
CA GLN A 40 3.29 8.61 3.05
C GLN A 40 4.11 9.81 2.55
N ASP A 41 3.50 10.68 1.75
CA ASP A 41 4.08 11.97 1.41
C ASP A 41 3.75 13.05 2.48
N ARG A 42 4.28 14.27 2.28
CA ARG A 42 4.02 15.42 3.17
C ARG A 42 2.57 15.91 3.18
N ARG A 43 1.71 15.44 2.28
CA ARG A 43 0.30 15.80 2.19
C ARG A 43 -0.60 14.76 2.87
N GLY A 44 0.00 13.72 3.42
CA GLY A 44 -0.68 12.60 4.06
C GLY A 44 -1.15 11.52 3.07
N LEU A 45 -0.78 11.61 1.78
CA LEU A 45 -1.18 10.67 0.75
C LEU A 45 -0.25 9.45 0.75
N TRP A 46 -0.85 8.27 0.60
CA TRP A 46 -0.13 7.00 0.61
C TRP A 46 0.19 6.50 -0.79
N TYR A 47 1.39 5.94 -0.92
CA TYR A 47 1.93 5.40 -2.15
C TYR A 47 2.55 4.02 -1.91
N TYR A 48 2.69 3.25 -2.98
CA TYR A 48 3.53 2.06 -3.02
C TYR A 48 4.54 2.11 -4.16
N SER A 49 5.59 1.29 -4.05
CA SER A 49 6.59 1.13 -5.09
C SER A 49 7.25 -0.24 -5.05
N SER A 50 7.77 -0.70 -6.19
CA SER A 50 8.50 -1.97 -6.32
C SER A 50 9.98 -1.86 -5.93
N ARG A 51 10.52 -0.64 -5.81
CA ARG A 51 11.91 -0.35 -5.42
C ARG A 51 11.93 0.68 -4.30
N LYS A 52 12.90 0.57 -3.39
CA LYS A 52 13.04 1.52 -2.28
C LYS A 52 13.10 2.95 -2.84
N PRO A 53 12.17 3.86 -2.46
CA PRO A 53 12.19 5.23 -2.94
C PRO A 53 13.43 5.95 -2.40
N ARG A 54 13.89 6.96 -3.13
CA ARG A 54 14.91 7.89 -2.61
C ARG A 54 14.26 9.24 -2.30
N PRO A 55 14.69 9.95 -1.26
CA PRO A 55 14.31 11.35 -1.09
C PRO A 55 14.86 12.17 -2.26
N LYS A 56 14.00 12.99 -2.90
CA LYS A 56 14.39 13.95 -3.95
C LYS A 56 13.51 15.19 -3.84
N GLU A 57 14.11 16.37 -3.85
CA GLU A 57 13.38 17.67 -3.87
C GLU A 57 12.35 17.84 -2.74
N GLY A 58 12.57 17.18 -1.59
CA GLY A 58 11.64 17.25 -0.47
C GLY A 58 10.41 16.33 -0.59
N ASP A 59 10.43 15.32 -1.45
CA ASP A 59 9.46 14.24 -1.45
C ASP A 59 10.14 12.91 -1.82
N TRP A 60 9.37 11.82 -1.86
CA TRP A 60 9.80 10.54 -2.42
C TRP A 60 9.92 10.62 -3.95
N THR A 61 10.88 9.88 -4.52
CA THR A 61 11.06 9.71 -5.97
C THR A 61 9.74 9.49 -6.73
N PRO A 62 9.62 9.97 -7.98
CA PRO A 62 8.36 9.97 -8.74
C PRO A 62 7.87 8.58 -9.16
N ASN A 63 8.75 7.56 -9.18
CA ASN A 63 8.39 6.19 -9.54
C ASN A 63 7.65 5.47 -8.39
N LYS A 64 6.48 6.01 -8.02
CA LYS A 64 5.58 5.52 -6.98
C LYS A 64 4.14 5.60 -7.48
N THR A 65 3.31 4.66 -7.08
CA THR A 65 1.90 4.60 -7.46
C THR A 65 1.04 4.98 -6.27
N SER A 66 0.05 5.85 -6.47
CA SER A 66 -0.89 6.20 -5.39
C SER A 66 -1.68 4.98 -4.97
N ILE A 67 -1.79 4.75 -3.67
CA ILE A 67 -2.73 3.79 -3.10
C ILE A 67 -4.11 4.42 -3.23
N ALA A 68 -4.94 3.88 -4.12
CA ALA A 68 -6.30 4.34 -4.36
C ALA A 68 -7.26 3.22 -3.95
N CYS A 69 -8.16 3.51 -3.03
CA CYS A 69 -9.12 2.56 -2.49
C CYS A 69 -10.54 3.12 -2.57
N ARG A 70 -11.52 2.22 -2.54
CA ARG A 70 -12.93 2.60 -2.48
C ARG A 70 -13.28 3.00 -1.05
N ASN A 71 -13.90 4.17 -0.87
CA ASN A 71 -14.42 4.59 0.41
C ASN A 71 -15.81 4.01 0.67
N GLU A 72 -16.36 4.23 1.87
CA GLU A 72 -17.69 3.75 2.28
C GLU A 72 -18.83 4.26 1.39
N GLN A 73 -18.63 5.41 0.73
CA GLN A 73 -19.58 6.00 -0.20
C GLN A 73 -19.46 5.44 -1.63
N GLY A 74 -18.57 4.46 -1.85
CA GLY A 74 -18.36 3.83 -3.15
C GLY A 74 -17.42 4.58 -4.10
N TYR A 75 -16.87 5.72 -3.69
CA TYR A 75 -15.93 6.51 -4.50
C TYR A 75 -14.50 6.01 -4.36
N VAL A 76 -13.76 6.00 -5.47
CA VAL A 76 -12.32 5.69 -5.46
C VAL A 76 -11.53 6.98 -5.23
N ARG A 77 -10.73 7.00 -4.15
CA ARG A 77 -9.87 8.13 -3.77
C ARG A 77 -8.49 7.63 -3.36
N ALA A 78 -7.50 8.51 -3.49
CA ALA A 78 -6.20 8.25 -2.90
C ALA A 78 -6.34 8.13 -1.38
N LEU A 79 -5.71 7.10 -0.81
CA LEU A 79 -5.68 6.87 0.62
C LEU A 79 -4.92 8.01 1.28
N LYS A 80 -5.60 8.67 2.22
CA LYS A 80 -5.06 9.78 3.00
C LYS A 80 -5.27 9.48 4.48
N THR A 81 -4.24 9.68 5.28
CA THR A 81 -4.32 9.70 6.73
C THR A 81 -3.70 10.98 7.27
N ASP A 82 -3.90 11.25 8.54
CA ASP A 82 -3.14 12.29 9.24
C ASP A 82 -1.66 11.91 9.28
N ILE A 83 -0.81 12.93 9.47
CA ILE A 83 0.64 12.79 9.49
C ILE A 83 1.08 12.67 10.94
N GLU A 84 1.42 11.47 11.37
CA GLU A 84 1.87 11.18 12.74
C GLU A 84 3.41 11.15 12.85
N LEU A 85 4.09 10.84 11.76
CA LEU A 85 5.54 10.72 11.67
C LEU A 85 6.10 11.61 10.56
N ALA A 86 7.39 11.93 10.63
CA ALA A 86 8.04 12.60 9.52
C ALA A 86 7.95 11.71 8.27
N TRP A 87 7.61 12.28 7.13
CA TRP A 87 7.34 11.55 5.88
C TRP A 87 8.46 10.56 5.49
N LEU A 88 9.73 10.87 5.81
CA LEU A 88 10.88 9.98 5.59
C LEU A 88 10.84 8.68 6.41
N ASP A 89 10.24 8.74 7.59
CA ASP A 89 10.16 7.63 8.53
C ASP A 89 8.95 6.71 8.23
N THR A 90 8.06 7.14 7.33
CA THR A 90 6.89 6.34 6.93
C THR A 90 7.22 5.25 5.92
N CYS A 91 8.42 5.27 5.33
CA CYS A 91 8.81 4.26 4.33
C CYS A 91 9.06 2.91 5.00
N GLN A 92 8.18 1.95 4.75
CA GLN A 92 8.24 0.60 5.28
C GLN A 92 8.10 -0.44 4.17
N ARG A 93 8.53 -1.68 4.46
CA ARG A 93 8.30 -2.82 3.56
C ARG A 93 6.87 -3.32 3.72
N THR A 94 6.30 -3.84 2.63
CA THR A 94 5.04 -4.57 2.69
C THR A 94 5.23 -5.92 3.38
N VAL A 95 4.19 -6.39 4.04
CA VAL A 95 4.09 -7.78 4.51
C VAL A 95 3.67 -8.63 3.32
N ARG A 96 4.35 -9.76 3.14
CA ARG A 96 4.04 -10.75 2.11
C ARG A 96 3.76 -12.08 2.79
N MET A 97 2.58 -12.65 2.54
CA MET A 97 2.22 -13.98 3.01
C MET A 97 1.93 -14.88 1.82
N VAL A 98 2.37 -16.12 1.91
CA VAL A 98 1.99 -17.18 0.96
C VAL A 98 1.04 -18.11 1.68
N SER A 99 -0.09 -18.43 1.03
CA SER A 99 -0.95 -19.52 1.48
C SER A 99 -0.36 -20.82 0.94
N ALA A 100 0.19 -21.65 1.83
CA ALA A 100 0.75 -22.93 1.41
C ALA A 100 -0.35 -23.94 1.06
N ASP A 101 -1.49 -23.93 1.78
CA ASP A 101 -2.56 -24.94 1.66
C ASP A 101 -3.93 -24.42 2.16
N GLY A 102 -4.22 -23.12 2.02
CA GLY A 102 -5.50 -22.53 2.46
C GLY A 102 -5.69 -22.38 3.98
N VAL A 103 -4.92 -23.12 4.80
CA VAL A 103 -5.04 -23.13 6.27
C VAL A 103 -3.77 -22.59 6.96
N ASN A 104 -2.59 -22.79 6.37
CA ASN A 104 -1.32 -22.35 6.96
C ASN A 104 -0.75 -21.12 6.22
N ARG A 105 -0.92 -19.94 6.82
CA ARG A 105 -0.27 -18.70 6.36
C ARG A 105 1.17 -18.64 6.87
N ARG A 106 2.13 -18.50 5.96
CA ARG A 106 3.55 -18.30 6.30
C ARG A 106 4.08 -17.00 5.67
N PRO A 107 5.03 -16.30 6.32
CA PRO A 107 5.76 -15.21 5.67
C PRO A 107 6.40 -15.71 4.37
N ALA A 108 6.36 -14.92 3.31
CA ALA A 108 7.08 -15.23 2.09
C ALA A 108 8.59 -15.04 2.32
N ASP A 109 9.40 -16.02 1.93
CA ASP A 109 10.85 -15.83 1.81
C ASP A 109 11.11 -14.89 0.60
N ASP A 110 11.81 -13.79 0.85
CA ASP A 110 11.97 -12.62 -0.03
C ASP A 110 12.93 -12.83 -1.21
#